data_AF-J0QU54-F1
#
_entry.id   AF-J0QU54-F1
#
_cell.length_a   1.000
_cell.length_b   1.000
_cell.length_c   1.000
_cell.angle_alpha   90.00
_cell.angle_beta   90.00
_cell.angle_gamma   90.00
#
_symmetry.space_group_name_H-M   'P 1'
#
loop_
_entity.id
_entity.type
_entity.pdbx_description
1 polymer ?
#
loop_
_entity_poly.entity_id
_entity_poly.type
_entity_poly.pdbx_seq_one_letter_code
_entity_poly.pdbx_strand_id
1 'polypeptide(L)'
;MGEALYKEVVGQDKLARPACIYAPVGTHETLLAYLVRRLLENGANASFANRIGDPNVSIMDLIEDTVDHARALVDRGASHSEILLPEQIFGSERKKSQGFDLSNEMTLDFK
;
A
#
# COMPACT_ATOMS: atom_id res chain seq x y z
N MET A 1 -0.70 12.61 -10.60
CA MET A 1 -1.53 11.94 -9.59
C MET A 1 -1.51 12.80 -8.34
N GLY A 2 -2.68 13.22 -7.81
CA GLY A 2 -2.77 14.03 -6.58
C GLY A 2 -2.98 15.55 -6.75
N GLU A 3 -2.80 16.11 -7.95
CA GLU A 3 -2.93 17.57 -8.15
C GLU A 3 -4.30 18.11 -7.77
N ALA A 4 -5.38 17.40 -8.13
CA ALA A 4 -6.76 17.78 -7.77
C ALA A 4 -6.96 17.86 -6.25
N LEU A 5 -6.34 16.96 -5.48
CA LEU A 5 -6.38 16.99 -4.02
C LEU A 5 -5.56 18.16 -3.48
N TYR A 6 -4.31 18.33 -3.93
CA TYR A 6 -3.40 19.33 -3.37
C TYR A 6 -3.77 20.78 -3.75
N LYS A 7 -4.56 20.99 -4.80
CA LYS A 7 -5.21 22.28 -5.08
C LYS A 7 -6.13 22.75 -3.95
N GLU A 8 -6.69 21.84 -3.17
CA GLU A 8 -7.50 22.15 -1.99
C GLU A 8 -6.68 22.28 -0.69
N VAL A 9 -5.36 22.13 -0.77
CA VAL A 9 -4.44 22.12 0.38
C VAL A 9 -3.48 23.32 0.35
N VAL A 10 -2.88 23.59 -0.80
CA VAL A 10 -1.86 24.64 -0.99
C VAL A 10 -2.51 26.01 -1.15
N GLY A 11 -1.95 27.04 -0.51
CA GLY A 11 -2.43 28.43 -0.59
C GLY A 11 -3.01 28.92 0.74
N GLN A 12 -2.91 30.23 0.99
CA GLN A 12 -3.41 30.84 2.23
C GLN A 12 -4.94 30.82 2.33
N ASP A 13 -5.62 30.73 1.19
CA ASP A 13 -7.07 30.60 1.02
C ASP A 13 -7.57 29.15 1.17
N LYS A 14 -6.66 28.19 1.33
CA LYS A 14 -6.94 26.76 1.51
C LYS A 14 -6.52 26.31 2.90
N LEU A 15 -5.69 25.27 3.03
CA LEU A 15 -5.17 24.79 4.31
C LEU A 15 -3.83 25.41 4.69
N ALA A 16 -3.27 26.31 3.87
CA ALA A 16 -1.99 26.95 4.08
C ALA A 16 -0.83 25.96 4.32
N ARG A 17 -0.89 24.79 3.68
CA ARG A 17 0.17 23.76 3.75
C ARG A 17 0.88 23.62 2.41
N PRO A 18 2.23 23.63 2.38
CA PRO A 18 2.96 23.37 1.14
C PRO A 18 2.87 21.89 0.75
N ALA A 19 3.00 21.60 -0.54
CA ALA A 19 3.11 20.25 -1.08
C ALA A 19 4.31 20.17 -2.03
N CYS A 20 5.11 19.10 -1.92
CA CYS A 20 6.23 18.84 -2.82
C CYS A 20 5.83 17.80 -3.87
N ILE A 21 6.01 18.13 -5.15
CA ILE A 21 5.68 17.23 -6.25
C ILE A 21 6.89 16.34 -6.53
N TYR A 22 6.73 15.04 -6.33
CA TYR A 22 7.70 14.06 -6.81
C TYR A 22 7.56 13.91 -8.33
N ALA A 23 8.58 14.35 -9.07
CA ALA A 23 8.58 14.37 -10.53
C ALA A 23 9.58 13.33 -11.09
N PRO A 24 9.11 12.20 -11.65
CA PRO A 24 9.97 11.26 -12.36
C PRO A 24 10.58 11.90 -13.61
N VAL A 25 11.90 11.81 -13.78
CA VAL A 25 12.63 12.34 -14.93
C VAL A 25 13.51 11.23 -15.51
N GLY A 26 13.41 11.00 -16.82
CA GLY A 26 14.16 9.96 -17.51
C GLY A 26 13.69 9.75 -18.95
N THR A 27 14.32 8.82 -19.66
CA THR A 27 13.87 8.41 -20.99
C THR A 27 12.61 7.56 -20.89
N HIS A 28 11.94 7.37 -22.02
CA HIS A 28 10.78 6.48 -22.11
C HIS A 28 11.10 5.05 -21.61
N GLU A 29 12.25 4.51 -22.03
CA GLU A 29 12.70 3.17 -21.62
C GLU A 29 12.91 3.07 -20.10
N THR A 30 13.53 4.07 -19.47
CA THR A 30 13.71 4.11 -18.02
C THR A 30 12.38 4.14 -17.29
N LEU A 31 11.39 4.88 -17.80
CA LEU A 31 10.07 4.98 -17.17
C LEU A 31 9.28 3.67 -17.30
N LEU A 32 9.34 3.00 -18.46
CA LEU A 32 8.61 1.76 -18.72
C LEU A 32 8.97 0.64 -17.75
N ALA A 33 10.25 0.49 -17.42
CA ALA A 33 10.73 -0.54 -16.49
C ALA A 33 10.06 -0.44 -15.10
N TYR A 34 9.59 0.75 -14.74
CA TYR A 34 8.97 1.03 -13.45
C TYR A 34 7.44 1.21 -13.51
N LEU A 35 6.90 1.35 -14.71
CA LEU A 35 5.55 1.86 -14.92
C LEU A 35 4.47 0.98 -14.27
N VAL A 36 4.62 -0.35 -14.35
CA VAL A 36 3.65 -1.30 -13.76
C VAL A 36 3.53 -1.11 -12.25
N ARG A 37 4.67 -1.00 -11.52
CA ARG A 37 4.65 -0.76 -10.07
C ARG A 37 3.91 0.55 -9.76
N ARG A 38 4.20 1.61 -10.53
CA ARG A 38 3.59 2.94 -10.36
C ARG A 38 2.09 2.97 -10.63
N LEU A 39 1.61 2.16 -11.57
CA LEU A 39 0.18 2.03 -11.86
C LEU A 39 -0.52 1.24 -10.74
N LEU A 40 0.07 0.16 -10.26
CA LEU A 40 -0.50 -0.65 -9.17
C LEU A 40 -0.63 0.12 -7.87
N GLU A 41 0.28 1.07 -7.58
CA GLU A 41 0.22 1.95 -6.39
C GLU A 41 -1.13 2.68 -6.26
N ASN A 42 -1.72 3.12 -7.39
CA ASN A 42 -2.96 3.90 -7.38
C ASN A 42 -4.15 3.17 -8.00
N GLY A 43 -3.93 2.05 -8.69
CA GLY A 43 -4.96 1.27 -9.38
C GLY A 43 -5.42 0.02 -8.62
N ALA A 44 -4.82 -0.31 -7.48
CA ALA A 44 -5.30 -1.42 -6.65
C ALA A 44 -6.67 -1.09 -6.04
N ASN A 45 -7.53 -2.10 -5.83
CA ASN A 45 -8.89 -1.93 -5.28
C ASN A 45 -8.90 -1.24 -3.91
N ALA A 46 -7.89 -1.52 -3.07
CA ALA A 46 -7.74 -0.90 -1.76
C ALA A 46 -7.16 0.54 -1.83
N SER A 47 -6.69 0.99 -2.99
CA SER A 47 -6.10 2.32 -3.15
C SER A 47 -7.15 3.42 -3.08
N PHE A 48 -6.88 4.47 -2.29
CA PHE A 48 -7.74 5.65 -2.21
C PHE A 48 -7.98 6.29 -3.59
N ALA A 49 -6.93 6.40 -4.41
CA ALA A 49 -7.03 7.00 -5.74
C ALA A 49 -7.95 6.22 -6.69
N ASN A 50 -8.01 4.88 -6.55
CA ASN A 50 -8.97 4.05 -7.27
C ASN A 50 -10.37 4.21 -6.70
N ARG A 51 -10.51 4.11 -5.37
CA ARG A 51 -11.81 4.16 -4.68
C ARG A 51 -12.55 5.49 -4.85
N ILE A 52 -11.85 6.63 -4.87
CA ILE A 52 -12.48 7.95 -5.06
C ILE A 52 -13.09 8.13 -6.46
N GLY A 53 -12.59 7.39 -7.46
CA GLY A 53 -13.13 7.38 -8.81
C GLY A 53 -14.26 6.38 -9.02
N ASP A 54 -14.51 5.48 -8.06
CA ASP A 54 -15.54 4.46 -8.15
C ASP A 54 -16.88 5.00 -7.64
N PRO A 55 -17.92 5.11 -8.51
CA PRO A 55 -19.22 5.63 -8.11
C PRO A 55 -19.97 4.74 -7.10
N ASN A 56 -19.52 3.50 -6.88
CA ASN A 56 -20.11 2.59 -5.89
C ASN A 56 -19.55 2.78 -4.48
N VAL A 57 -18.47 3.55 -4.31
CA VAL A 57 -17.87 3.82 -3.01
C VAL A 57 -18.43 5.14 -2.47
N SER A 58 -19.04 5.10 -1.28
CA SER A 58 -19.57 6.32 -0.68
C SER A 58 -18.47 7.18 -0.07
N ILE A 59 -18.74 8.48 0.10
CA ILE A 59 -17.81 9.38 0.80
C ILE A 59 -17.59 8.91 2.25
N MET A 60 -18.62 8.37 2.91
CA MET A 60 -18.51 7.88 4.29
C MET A 60 -17.50 6.73 4.39
N ASP A 61 -17.47 5.83 3.41
CA ASP A 61 -16.50 4.73 3.37
C ASP A 61 -15.06 5.21 3.12
N LEU A 62 -14.89 6.39 2.51
CA LEU A 62 -13.58 7.00 2.23
C LEU A 62 -13.01 7.76 3.43
N ILE A 63 -13.87 8.29 4.31
CA ILE A 63 -13.48 9.09 5.48
C ILE A 63 -13.55 8.31 6.80
N GLU A 64 -13.81 7.00 6.73
CA GLU A 64 -13.77 6.12 7.90
C GLU A 64 -12.43 6.22 8.63
N ASP A 65 -12.47 6.34 9.96
CA ASP A 65 -11.27 6.38 10.78
C ASP A 65 -10.66 4.97 10.90
N THR A 66 -9.59 4.74 10.15
CA THR A 66 -8.82 3.49 10.17
C THR A 66 -8.29 3.10 11.56
N VAL A 67 -8.08 4.05 12.47
CA VAL A 67 -7.65 3.78 13.85
C VAL A 67 -8.77 3.14 14.65
N ASP A 68 -9.98 3.69 14.55
CA ASP A 68 -11.15 3.15 15.24
C ASP A 68 -11.60 1.81 14.64
N HIS A 69 -11.55 1.68 13.31
CA HIS A 69 -11.75 0.40 12.64
C HIS A 69 -10.77 -0.66 13.16
N ALA A 70 -9.47 -0.35 13.22
CA ALA A 70 -8.46 -1.27 13.75
C ALA A 70 -8.66 -1.61 15.23
N ARG A 71 -9.15 -0.67 16.05
CA ARG A 71 -9.46 -0.92 17.47
C ARG A 71 -10.65 -1.85 17.68
N ALA A 72 -11.62 -1.83 16.77
CA ALA A 72 -12.81 -2.66 16.82
C ALA A 72 -12.56 -4.13 16.43
N LEU A 73 -11.44 -4.42 15.76
CA LEU A 73 -11.04 -5.79 15.44
C LEU A 73 -10.77 -6.59 16.72
N VAL A 74 -11.33 -7.81 16.76
CA VAL A 74 -11.14 -8.75 17.88
C VAL A 74 -9.69 -9.19 18.00
N ASP A 75 -9.06 -9.52 16.86
CA ASP A 75 -7.66 -9.92 16.78
C ASP A 75 -6.85 -8.82 16.08
N ARG A 76 -6.30 -7.91 16.89
CA ARG A 76 -5.62 -6.71 16.38
C ARG A 76 -4.27 -7.07 15.79
N GLY A 77 -4.06 -6.70 14.52
CA GLY A 77 -2.84 -7.03 13.80
C GLY A 77 -2.82 -8.45 13.24
N ALA A 78 -3.96 -9.15 13.25
CA ALA A 78 -4.10 -10.43 12.57
C ALA A 78 -3.71 -10.33 11.10
N SER A 79 -3.10 -11.40 10.59
CA SER A 79 -2.81 -11.53 9.16
C SER A 79 -4.10 -11.62 8.34
N HIS A 80 -4.04 -11.17 7.09
CA HIS A 80 -5.17 -11.30 6.17
C HIS A 80 -5.52 -12.78 5.97
N SER A 81 -6.79 -13.15 6.14
CA SER A 81 -7.25 -14.55 6.10
C SER A 81 -6.96 -15.26 4.77
N GLU A 82 -6.96 -14.51 3.67
CA GLU A 82 -6.67 -15.04 2.33
C GLU A 82 -5.17 -15.07 1.96
N ILE A 83 -4.30 -14.57 2.83
CA ILE A 83 -2.85 -14.55 2.60
C ILE A 83 -2.19 -15.57 3.53
N LEU A 84 -1.86 -16.73 2.97
CA LEU A 84 -1.19 -17.79 3.71
C LEU A 84 0.24 -17.40 4.10
N LEU A 85 0.66 -17.81 5.30
CA LEU A 85 2.05 -17.72 5.69
C LEU A 85 2.92 -18.57 4.76
N PRO A 86 4.19 -18.18 4.51
CA PRO A 86 5.06 -18.93 3.62
C PRO A 86 5.18 -20.43 3.96
N GLU A 87 5.16 -20.81 5.24
CA GLU A 87 5.24 -22.20 5.68
C GLU A 87 3.97 -23.02 5.37
N GLN A 88 2.85 -22.34 5.16
CA GLN A 88 1.51 -22.90 4.97
C GLN A 88 1.09 -22.93 3.50
N ILE A 89 1.95 -22.54 2.54
CA ILE A 89 1.58 -22.40 1.12
C ILE A 89 1.06 -23.69 0.47
N PHE A 90 1.38 -24.87 1.02
CA PHE A 90 0.89 -26.17 0.56
C PHE A 90 -0.24 -26.75 1.42
N GLY A 91 -0.77 -25.95 2.36
CA GLY A 91 -1.86 -26.34 3.26
C GLY A 91 -1.59 -27.66 3.97
N SER A 92 -2.56 -28.57 3.92
CA SER A 92 -2.48 -29.89 4.54
C SER A 92 -1.67 -30.91 3.74
N GLU A 93 -1.29 -30.63 2.49
CA GLU A 93 -0.61 -31.62 1.64
C GLU A 93 0.81 -31.91 2.15
N ARG A 94 1.55 -30.87 2.53
CA ARG A 94 2.89 -30.97 3.11
C ARG A 94 3.35 -29.65 3.72
N LYS A 95 4.40 -29.72 4.54
CA LYS A 95 5.11 -28.51 4.99
C LYS A 95 6.07 -28.01 3.89
N LYS A 96 6.18 -26.68 3.72
CA LYS A 96 7.22 -26.06 2.90
C LYS A 96 8.60 -26.23 3.56
N SER A 97 9.66 -26.37 2.76
CA SER A 97 11.03 -26.22 3.26
C SER A 97 11.29 -24.81 3.78
N GLN A 98 12.12 -24.69 4.81
CA GLN A 98 12.54 -23.40 5.36
C GLN A 98 13.77 -22.90 4.58
N GLY A 99 13.75 -21.62 4.19
CA GLY A 99 14.91 -20.93 3.63
C GLY A 99 15.56 -20.01 4.66
N PHE A 100 16.65 -19.36 4.26
CA PHE A 100 17.34 -18.36 5.06
C PHE A 100 17.16 -16.98 4.43
N ASP A 101 16.89 -15.98 5.26
CA ASP A 101 16.90 -14.58 4.84
C ASP A 101 18.34 -14.06 4.89
N LEU A 102 18.98 -13.98 3.72
CA LEU A 102 20.37 -13.51 3.60
C LEU A 102 20.52 -11.98 3.76
N SER A 103 19.41 -11.25 3.93
CA SER A 103 19.43 -9.81 4.25
C SER A 103 19.29 -9.54 5.74
N ASN A 104 19.08 -10.58 6.56
CA ASN A 104 18.91 -10.48 8.00
C ASN A 104 20.23 -10.78 8.72
N GLU A 105 20.81 -9.76 9.35
CA GLU A 105 22.08 -9.90 10.10
C GLU A 105 22.02 -10.99 11.17
N MET A 106 20.90 -11.15 11.89
CA MET A 106 20.76 -12.23 12.88
C MET A 106 20.79 -13.62 12.25
N THR A 107 20.43 -13.75 10.97
CA THR A 107 20.53 -15.00 10.23
C THR A 107 21.97 -15.27 9.79
N LEU A 108 22.74 -14.22 9.46
CA LEU A 108 24.13 -14.32 9.00
C LEU A 108 25.13 -14.53 10.16
N ASP A 109 24.85 -13.99 11.34
CA ASP A 109 25.70 -14.07 12.53
C ASP A 109 25.67 -15.43 13.26
N PHE A 110 24.99 -16.44 12.69
CA PHE A 110 25.00 -17.80 13.24
C PHE A 110 26.42 -18.39 13.18
N LYS A 111 27.10 -18.40 14.34
CA LYS A 111 28.30 -19.20 14.60
C LYS A 111 27.99 -20.67 14.85
#